data_AF-A0A7S2WSD3-F1
#
_entry.id   AF-A0A7S2WSD3-F1
#
_cell.length_a   1.000
_cell.length_b   1.000
_cell.length_c   1.000
_cell.angle_alpha   90.00
_cell.angle_beta   90.00
_cell.angle_gamma   90.00
#
_symmetry.space_group_name_H-M   'P 1'
#
loop_
_entity.id
_entity.type
_entity.pdbx_description
1 polymer ?
#
loop_
_entity_poly.entity_id
_entity_poly.type
_entity_poly.pdbx_seq_one_letter_code
_entity_poly.pdbx_strand_id
1 'polypeptide(L)'
;VDLNLLGDNFLTRTLSNTLDLSISLTDDHLSVAEEIVRTKFLVGLVDEMDETWFRIQNAFGWLNTGGAAECAENIIWRNDGLMYNNHRGPDEVDVRNSAETKIKPSSPEWNILSRINEYDLRLYGKIRDIFVEQTDLFYREDEKNGNTEAWGATKGMNWLQHWNSKRDEQESNALNS
;
A
#
# COMPACT_ATOMS: atom_id res chain seq x y z
N VAL A 1 -0.79 -14.19 -25.96
CA VAL A 1 -0.03 -13.37 -24.98
C VAL A 1 0.74 -14.36 -24.14
N ASP A 2 2.06 -14.29 -24.16
CA ASP A 2 2.92 -15.19 -23.39
C ASP A 2 2.81 -14.80 -21.92
N LEU A 3 1.99 -15.54 -21.15
CA LEU A 3 1.72 -15.26 -19.73
C LEU A 3 2.97 -15.33 -18.86
N ASN A 4 4.07 -15.90 -19.38
CA ASN A 4 5.37 -15.99 -18.71
C ASN A 4 6.09 -14.64 -18.54
N LEU A 5 5.61 -13.56 -19.18
CA LEU A 5 6.17 -12.21 -19.03
C LEU A 5 5.54 -11.40 -17.88
N LEU A 6 4.40 -11.84 -17.34
CA LEU A 6 3.89 -11.36 -16.06
C LEU A 6 4.58 -12.20 -14.98
N GLY A 7 5.74 -11.72 -14.50
CA GLY A 7 6.50 -12.40 -13.45
C GLY A 7 5.61 -12.73 -12.25
N ASP A 8 5.56 -14.02 -11.88
CA ASP A 8 4.82 -14.50 -10.73
C ASP A 8 5.50 -14.01 -9.44
N ASN A 9 4.71 -13.50 -8.49
CA ASN A 9 5.19 -13.20 -7.14
C ASN A 9 6.45 -12.30 -7.13
N PHE A 10 6.48 -11.32 -8.03
CA PHE A 10 7.67 -10.51 -8.32
C PHE A 10 8.22 -9.83 -7.06
N LEU A 11 7.36 -9.28 -6.20
CA LEU A 11 7.82 -8.57 -5.01
C LEU A 11 8.46 -9.53 -4.00
N THR A 12 7.80 -10.66 -3.75
CA THR A 12 8.31 -11.71 -2.85
C THR A 12 9.65 -12.25 -3.35
N ARG A 13 9.74 -12.55 -4.66
CA ARG A 13 11.00 -13.00 -5.30
C ARG A 13 12.10 -11.97 -5.18
N THR A 14 11.78 -10.69 -5.41
CA THR A 14 12.77 -9.60 -5.33
C THR A 14 13.33 -9.47 -3.93
N LEU A 15 12.45 -9.43 -2.92
CA LEU A 15 12.87 -9.24 -1.53
C LEU A 15 13.58 -10.46 -0.97
N SER A 16 13.14 -11.66 -1.31
CA SER A 16 13.81 -12.91 -0.90
C SER A 16 15.07 -13.25 -1.71
N ASN A 17 15.40 -12.45 -2.73
CA ASN A 17 16.50 -12.67 -3.66
C ASN A 17 16.39 -14.01 -4.44
N THR A 18 15.17 -14.36 -4.86
CA THR A 18 14.82 -15.59 -5.61
C THR A 18 14.16 -15.25 -6.94
N LEU A 19 14.84 -14.43 -7.75
CA LEU A 19 14.38 -14.03 -9.10
C LEU A 19 14.46 -15.17 -10.13
N ASP A 20 15.18 -16.25 -9.83
CA ASP A 20 15.21 -17.44 -10.67
C ASP A 20 13.84 -18.13 -10.65
N LEU A 21 13.12 -18.05 -11.77
CA LEU A 21 11.79 -18.62 -11.95
C LEU A 21 11.79 -20.16 -11.91
N SER A 22 12.95 -20.81 -12.04
CA SER A 22 13.07 -22.26 -11.87
C SER A 22 12.95 -22.68 -10.39
N ILE A 23 13.15 -21.75 -9.45
CA ILE A 23 13.01 -21.98 -8.02
C ILE A 23 11.56 -21.72 -7.61
N SER A 24 10.93 -22.75 -7.03
CA SER A 24 9.61 -22.62 -6.42
C SER A 24 9.69 -21.83 -5.13
N LEU A 25 8.80 -20.84 -4.98
CA LEU A 25 8.66 -20.11 -3.73
C LEU A 25 8.10 -21.01 -2.62
N THR A 26 8.53 -20.72 -1.40
CA THR A 26 8.15 -21.41 -0.17
C THR A 26 7.80 -20.37 0.90
N ASP A 27 7.21 -20.81 2.00
CA ASP A 27 6.92 -19.91 3.13
C ASP A 27 8.17 -19.24 3.72
N ASP A 28 9.34 -19.88 3.64
CA ASP A 28 10.60 -19.27 4.08
C ASP A 28 10.93 -18.01 3.27
N HIS A 29 10.67 -18.02 1.96
CA HIS A 29 10.87 -16.85 1.11
C HIS A 29 9.91 -15.71 1.48
N LEU A 30 8.66 -16.04 1.81
CA LEU A 30 7.68 -15.08 2.30
C LEU A 30 8.12 -14.47 3.64
N SER A 31 8.62 -15.29 4.57
CA SER A 31 9.15 -14.81 5.86
C SER A 31 10.37 -13.90 5.70
N VAL A 32 11.29 -14.22 4.78
CA VAL A 32 12.42 -13.33 4.47
C VAL A 32 11.92 -12.01 3.88
N ALA A 33 10.99 -12.04 2.94
CA ALA A 33 10.43 -10.85 2.33
C ALA A 33 9.72 -9.96 3.36
N GLU A 34 8.90 -10.56 4.24
CA GLU A 34 8.24 -9.86 5.35
C GLU A 34 9.25 -9.19 6.28
N GLU A 35 10.28 -9.91 6.72
CA GLU A 35 11.29 -9.38 7.64
C GLU A 35 12.06 -8.22 7.02
N ILE A 36 12.37 -8.31 5.72
CA ILE A 36 13.00 -7.22 4.97
C ILE A 36 12.08 -6.01 4.93
N VAL A 37 10.80 -6.16 4.60
CA VAL A 37 9.83 -5.05 4.65
C VAL A 37 9.79 -4.43 6.04
N ARG A 38 9.57 -5.25 7.08
CA ARG A 38 9.40 -4.80 8.46
C ARG A 38 10.60 -4.01 8.96
N THR A 39 11.83 -4.43 8.62
CA THR A 39 13.05 -3.87 9.20
C THR A 39 13.77 -2.85 8.34
N LYS A 40 13.54 -2.84 7.01
CA LYS A 40 14.30 -2.00 6.06
C LYS A 40 13.47 -0.93 5.37
N PHE A 41 12.15 -1.03 5.38
CA PHE A 41 11.29 -0.14 4.62
C PHE A 41 10.32 0.64 5.51
N LEU A 42 10.09 1.90 5.14
CA LEU A 42 8.87 2.61 5.51
C LEU A 42 7.81 2.24 4.48
N VAL A 43 6.70 1.67 4.94
CA VAL A 43 5.62 1.19 4.06
C VAL A 43 4.61 2.32 3.81
N GLY A 44 4.08 2.34 2.59
CA GLY A 44 2.93 3.17 2.18
C GLY A 44 1.85 2.33 1.51
N LEU A 45 0.59 2.75 1.61
CA LEU A 45 -0.56 2.15 0.94
C LEU A 45 -1.22 3.18 0.02
N VAL A 46 -1.54 2.77 -1.22
CA VAL A 46 -2.16 3.67 -2.21
C VAL A 46 -3.54 4.14 -1.76
N ASP A 47 -4.32 3.26 -1.13
CA ASP A 47 -5.64 3.59 -0.60
C ASP A 47 -5.57 4.52 0.64
N GLU A 48 -4.39 4.66 1.24
CA GLU A 48 -4.12 5.49 2.41
C GLU A 48 -2.98 6.48 2.09
N MET A 49 -3.05 7.12 0.91
CA MET A 49 -1.97 7.96 0.40
C MET A 49 -1.71 9.21 1.26
N ASP A 50 -2.75 9.81 1.85
CA ASP A 50 -2.60 10.94 2.78
C ASP A 50 -1.71 10.55 3.98
N GLU A 51 -2.00 9.41 4.58
CA GLU A 51 -1.27 8.84 5.71
C GLU A 51 0.15 8.43 5.31
N THR A 52 0.28 7.76 4.16
CA THR A 52 1.56 7.40 3.57
C THR A 52 2.46 8.61 3.39
N TRP A 53 1.91 9.70 2.83
CA TRP A 53 2.65 10.92 2.60
C TRP A 53 3.07 11.60 3.90
N PHE A 54 2.17 11.68 4.88
CA PHE A 54 2.48 12.19 6.22
C PHE A 54 3.67 11.44 6.85
N ARG A 55 3.68 10.10 6.79
CA ARG A 55 4.77 9.27 7.33
C ARG A 55 6.08 9.52 6.63
N ILE A 56 6.07 9.60 5.29
CA ILE A 56 7.27 9.90 4.50
C ILE A 56 7.83 11.26 4.91
N GLN A 57 6.98 12.29 5.01
CA GLN A 57 7.42 13.62 5.42
C GLN A 57 8.07 13.63 6.80
N ASN A 58 7.46 12.95 7.77
CA ASN A 58 8.02 12.86 9.13
C ASN A 58 9.32 12.05 9.16
N ALA A 59 9.38 10.90 8.49
CA ALA A 59 10.56 10.04 8.50
C ALA A 59 11.81 10.73 7.90
N PHE A 60 11.63 11.58 6.89
CA PHE A 60 12.73 12.30 6.24
C PHE A 60 12.89 13.76 6.71
N GLY A 61 12.06 14.22 7.66
CA GLY A 61 12.09 15.60 8.14
C GLY A 61 11.74 16.62 7.06
N TRP A 62 10.92 16.25 6.07
CA TRP A 62 10.42 17.15 5.03
C TRP A 62 9.34 18.05 5.61
N LEU A 63 9.77 19.03 6.40
CA LEU A 63 8.90 20.06 6.93
C LEU A 63 8.42 20.93 5.76
N ASN A 64 7.11 20.94 5.56
CA ASN A 64 6.41 21.73 4.56
C ASN A 64 6.51 23.24 4.86
N THR A 65 7.69 23.82 4.71
CA THR A 65 7.88 25.26 4.90
C THR A 65 7.65 26.00 3.58
N GLY A 66 6.62 26.83 3.53
CA GLY A 66 6.35 27.73 2.39
C GLY A 66 5.78 27.03 1.14
N GLY A 67 6.02 27.61 -0.04
CA GLY A 67 5.49 27.13 -1.33
C GLY A 67 5.95 25.74 -1.78
N ALA A 68 6.86 25.10 -1.05
CA ALA A 68 7.27 23.71 -1.29
C ALA A 68 6.14 22.71 -0.98
N ALA A 69 5.26 23.02 -0.02
CA ALA A 69 4.13 22.17 0.33
C ALA A 69 3.13 22.05 -0.84
N GLU A 70 2.77 23.19 -1.43
CA GLU A 70 1.88 23.24 -2.59
C GLU A 70 2.52 22.57 -3.82
N CYS A 71 3.84 22.70 -4.01
CA CYS A 71 4.55 22.01 -5.08
C CYS A 71 4.55 20.47 -4.89
N ALA A 72 4.86 20.00 -3.68
CA ALA A 72 4.86 18.56 -3.37
C ALA A 72 3.46 17.95 -3.53
N GLU A 73 2.43 18.64 -3.02
CA GLU A 73 1.03 18.24 -3.24
C GLU A 73 0.69 18.22 -4.74
N ASN A 74 1.13 19.20 -5.53
CA ASN A 74 0.89 19.18 -6.96
C ASN A 74 1.58 18.00 -7.66
N ILE A 75 2.79 17.60 -7.28
CA ILE A 75 3.48 16.44 -7.89
C ILE A 75 2.77 15.12 -7.53
N ILE A 76 2.34 14.98 -6.28
CA ILE A 76 1.71 13.74 -5.78
C ILE A 76 0.28 13.62 -6.30
N TRP A 77 -0.46 14.73 -6.34
CA TRP A 77 -1.90 14.73 -6.60
C TRP A 77 -2.30 15.20 -8.01
N ARG A 78 -1.45 15.94 -8.73
CA ARG A 78 -1.73 16.46 -10.07
C ARG A 78 -0.76 15.93 -11.14
N ASN A 79 -1.35 15.13 -12.04
CA ASN A 79 -1.07 15.08 -13.49
C ASN A 79 0.15 14.32 -14.06
N ASP A 80 1.11 13.79 -13.29
CA ASP A 80 2.21 13.02 -13.90
C ASP A 80 2.10 11.49 -13.74
N GLY A 81 0.89 10.97 -13.50
CA GLY A 81 0.57 9.55 -13.71
C GLY A 81 1.27 8.53 -12.80
N LEU A 82 2.00 8.96 -11.78
CA LEU A 82 2.83 8.03 -11.00
C LEU A 82 2.09 7.28 -9.89
N MET A 83 1.05 7.83 -9.25
CA MET A 83 0.46 7.17 -8.06
C MET A 83 -1.05 7.35 -7.85
N TYR A 84 -1.70 8.29 -8.54
CA TYR A 84 -3.14 8.49 -8.45
C TYR A 84 -3.75 8.31 -9.85
N ASN A 85 -4.80 7.50 -9.95
CA ASN A 85 -5.53 7.11 -11.17
C ASN A 85 -6.18 8.27 -11.97
N ASN A 86 -5.58 9.45 -12.02
CA ASN A 86 -5.91 10.47 -13.01
C ASN A 86 -5.04 10.25 -14.25
N HIS A 87 -5.41 9.24 -15.05
CA HIS A 87 -5.35 9.41 -16.50
C HIS A 87 -6.34 10.54 -16.85
N ARG A 88 -5.95 11.79 -16.59
CA ARG A 88 -6.60 12.98 -17.13
C ARG A 88 -5.83 13.39 -18.38
N GLY A 89 -5.75 12.48 -19.35
CA GLY A 89 -5.73 12.91 -20.74
C GLY A 89 -7.06 13.60 -21.04
N PRO A 90 -7.09 14.64 -21.88
CA PRO A 90 -8.33 15.36 -22.20
C PRO A 90 -9.42 14.49 -22.87
N ASP A 91 -9.11 13.25 -23.28
CA ASP A 91 -10.01 12.37 -24.04
C ASP A 91 -10.21 10.95 -23.43
N GLU A 92 -9.78 10.67 -22.20
CA GLU A 92 -9.89 9.31 -21.63
C GLU A 92 -11.08 9.12 -20.70
N VAL A 93 -11.87 8.08 -21.02
CA VAL A 93 -13.02 7.56 -20.28
C VAL A 93 -12.69 7.48 -18.78
N ASP A 94 -13.59 8.01 -17.97
CA ASP A 94 -13.52 8.02 -16.52
C ASP A 94 -13.36 6.59 -15.93
N VAL A 95 -12.12 6.13 -15.79
CA VAL A 95 -11.77 4.80 -15.26
C VAL A 95 -12.13 4.67 -13.77
N ARG A 96 -12.42 5.79 -13.08
CA ARG A 96 -13.02 5.72 -11.74
C ARG A 96 -14.48 5.25 -11.77
N ASN A 97 -15.18 5.46 -12.89
CA ASN A 97 -16.59 5.13 -13.06
C ASN A 97 -16.86 3.92 -13.96
N SER A 98 -15.86 3.35 -14.63
CA SER A 98 -16.02 2.03 -15.22
C SER A 98 -15.80 0.95 -14.16
N ALA A 99 -16.82 0.73 -13.33
CA ALA A 99 -16.97 -0.51 -12.54
C ALA A 99 -16.85 -1.78 -13.42
N GLU A 100 -16.88 -1.60 -14.75
CA GLU A 100 -16.67 -2.60 -15.79
C GLU A 100 -15.21 -2.99 -16.06
N THR A 101 -14.20 -2.22 -15.62
CA THR A 101 -12.76 -2.50 -15.91
C THR A 101 -11.96 -3.11 -14.77
N LYS A 102 -12.48 -3.08 -13.52
CA LYS A 102 -11.84 -3.74 -12.39
C LYS A 102 -12.16 -5.23 -12.41
N ILE A 103 -11.13 -6.07 -12.50
CA ILE A 103 -11.27 -7.52 -12.34
C ILE A 103 -11.87 -7.77 -10.95
N LYS A 104 -13.03 -8.43 -10.91
CA LYS A 104 -13.76 -8.68 -9.66
C LYS A 104 -13.13 -9.87 -8.94
N PRO A 105 -13.02 -9.86 -7.59
CA PRO A 105 -12.48 -10.99 -6.84
C PRO A 105 -13.16 -12.34 -7.09
N SER A 106 -14.43 -12.34 -7.50
CA SER A 106 -15.18 -13.55 -7.85
C SER A 106 -15.04 -13.99 -9.31
N SER A 107 -14.30 -13.25 -10.14
CA SER A 107 -14.19 -13.53 -11.57
C SER A 107 -13.17 -14.65 -11.86
N PRO A 108 -13.34 -15.43 -12.94
CA PRO A 108 -12.36 -16.43 -13.35
C PRO A 108 -10.96 -15.84 -13.58
N GLU A 109 -10.87 -14.62 -14.10
CA GLU A 109 -9.61 -13.92 -14.34
C GLU A 109 -8.89 -13.59 -13.02
N TRP A 110 -9.62 -13.16 -11.98
CA TRP A 110 -9.05 -12.96 -10.64
C TRP A 110 -8.51 -14.26 -10.06
N ASN A 111 -9.24 -15.37 -10.23
CA ASN A 111 -8.79 -16.67 -9.72
C ASN A 111 -7.48 -17.11 -10.36
N ILE A 112 -7.26 -16.79 -11.64
CA ILE A 112 -5.98 -17.09 -12.31
C ILE A 112 -4.88 -16.15 -11.79
N LEU A 113 -5.13 -14.85 -11.76
CA LEU A 113 -4.14 -13.86 -11.33
C LEU A 113 -3.73 -14.02 -9.86
N SER A 114 -4.68 -14.32 -8.98
CA SER A 114 -4.44 -14.51 -7.55
C SER A 114 -3.63 -15.78 -7.27
N ARG A 115 -3.83 -16.85 -8.05
CA ARG A 115 -2.99 -18.06 -7.97
C ARG A 115 -1.57 -17.81 -8.47
N ILE A 116 -1.41 -17.06 -9.55
CA ILE A 116 -0.08 -16.70 -10.07
C ILE A 116 0.67 -15.84 -9.05
N ASN A 117 -0.04 -14.95 -8.32
CA ASN A 117 0.55 -14.00 -7.37
C ASN A 117 0.23 -14.32 -5.90
N GLU A 118 0.07 -15.60 -5.56
CA GLU A 118 -0.36 -16.01 -4.22
C GLU A 118 0.54 -15.46 -3.11
N TYR A 119 1.87 -15.54 -3.29
CA TYR A 119 2.82 -15.07 -2.30
C TYR A 119 2.86 -13.54 -2.22
N ASP A 120 2.71 -12.83 -3.34
CA ASP A 120 2.61 -11.37 -3.32
C ASP A 120 1.32 -10.89 -2.65
N LEU A 121 0.20 -11.60 -2.83
CA LEU A 121 -1.04 -11.30 -2.11
C LEU A 121 -0.91 -11.56 -0.61
N ARG A 122 -0.27 -12.67 -0.21
CA ARG A 122 0.02 -12.97 1.20
C ARG A 122 0.97 -11.94 1.80
N LEU A 123 2.00 -11.54 1.07
CA LEU A 123 2.94 -10.50 1.49
C LEU A 123 2.23 -9.15 1.60
N TYR A 124 1.35 -8.79 0.66
CA TYR A 124 0.56 -7.56 0.74
C TYR A 124 -0.31 -7.52 2.01
N GLY A 125 -0.90 -8.65 2.41
CA GLY A 125 -1.58 -8.77 3.70
C GLY A 125 -0.67 -8.44 4.90
N LYS A 126 0.56 -8.96 4.90
CA LYS A 126 1.56 -8.66 5.94
C LYS A 126 2.05 -7.21 5.89
N ILE A 127 2.24 -6.65 4.69
CA ILE A 127 2.63 -5.25 4.47
C ILE A 127 1.58 -4.31 5.08
N ARG A 128 0.29 -4.66 4.93
CA ARG A 128 -0.82 -3.94 5.56
C ARG A 128 -0.74 -3.95 7.09
N ASP A 129 -0.41 -5.09 7.68
CA ASP A 129 -0.19 -5.19 9.14
C ASP A 129 1.04 -4.38 9.57
N ILE A 130 2.15 -4.47 8.84
CA ILE A 130 3.37 -3.67 9.09
C ILE A 130 3.08 -2.17 8.98
N PHE A 131 2.25 -1.75 8.02
CA PHE A 131 1.81 -0.36 7.93
C PHE A 131 1.10 0.05 9.23
N VAL A 132 0.22 -0.78 9.79
CA VAL A 132 -0.39 -0.48 11.11
C VAL A 132 0.66 -0.46 12.22
N GLU A 133 1.57 -1.44 12.29
CA GLU A 133 2.65 -1.52 13.30
C GLU A 133 3.52 -0.25 13.29
N GLN A 134 3.82 0.30 12.10
CA GLN A 134 4.65 1.50 11.94
C GLN A 134 3.99 2.80 12.42
N THR A 135 2.69 2.79 12.73
CA THR A 135 1.96 3.96 13.27
C THR A 135 2.63 4.49 14.54
N ASP A 136 3.10 3.59 15.41
CA ASP A 136 3.74 3.95 16.68
C ASP A 136 5.03 4.75 16.52
N LEU A 137 5.68 4.70 15.35
CA LEU A 137 6.89 5.47 15.06
C LEU A 137 6.61 6.97 14.89
N PHE A 138 5.37 7.34 14.56
CA PHE A 138 5.04 8.71 14.15
C PHE A 138 4.14 9.45 15.15
N TYR A 139 3.36 8.74 15.97
CA TYR A 139 2.34 9.36 16.81
C TYR A 139 2.63 9.34 18.32
N ARG A 140 3.76 8.78 18.78
CA ARG A 140 4.08 8.66 20.22
C ARG A 140 4.80 9.88 20.83
N GLU A 141 5.38 10.77 20.04
CA GLU A 141 6.14 11.93 20.56
C GLU A 141 5.31 13.22 20.69
N ASP A 142 4.18 13.31 19.97
CA ASP A 142 3.31 14.50 19.99
C ASP A 142 2.65 14.74 21.36
N GLU A 143 2.39 13.69 22.14
CA GLU A 143 1.83 13.81 23.50
C GLU A 143 2.83 14.40 24.51
N LYS A 144 4.14 14.25 24.29
CA LYS A 144 5.17 14.68 25.26
C LYS A 144 5.64 16.11 25.08
N ASN A 145 5.54 16.65 23.87
CA ASN A 145 6.13 17.95 23.53
C ASN A 145 5.14 19.11 23.48
N GLY A 146 3.83 18.87 23.70
CA GLY A 146 2.82 19.93 23.79
C GLY A 146 2.61 20.74 22.50
N ASN A 147 3.31 20.41 21.41
CA ASN A 147 3.08 20.94 20.07
C ASN A 147 2.02 20.05 19.39
N THR A 148 0.77 20.22 19.81
CA THR A 148 -0.36 19.67 19.09
C THR A 148 -0.57 20.45 17.80
N GLU A 149 0.15 20.09 16.74
CA GLU A 149 -0.52 20.11 15.44
C GLU A 149 -1.57 19.00 15.50
N ALA A 150 -2.78 19.38 15.88
CA ALA A 150 -3.95 18.52 16.17
C ALA A 150 -4.35 17.56 15.02
N TRP A 151 -3.66 17.62 13.88
CA TRP A 151 -3.82 16.74 12.73
C TRP A 151 -3.31 15.32 12.99
N GLY A 152 -2.18 15.14 13.68
CA GLY A 152 -1.55 13.82 13.82
C GLY A 152 -2.32 12.85 14.71
N ALA A 153 -2.48 13.18 15.99
CA ALA A 153 -3.06 12.27 16.99
C ALA A 153 -4.55 11.95 16.74
N THR A 154 -5.37 12.94 16.36
CA THR A 154 -6.82 12.76 16.19
C THR A 154 -7.17 11.99 14.91
N LYS A 155 -6.46 12.24 13.80
CA LYS A 155 -6.65 11.45 12.58
C LYS A 155 -6.04 10.06 12.70
N GLY A 156 -4.87 9.90 13.32
CA GLY A 156 -4.24 8.59 13.52
C GLY A 156 -5.13 7.63 14.31
N MET A 157 -5.76 8.09 15.39
CA MET A 157 -6.71 7.26 16.16
C MET A 157 -7.99 6.93 15.39
N ASN A 158 -8.58 7.91 14.68
CA ASN A 158 -9.77 7.66 13.85
C ASN A 158 -9.45 6.73 12.67
N TRP A 159 -8.24 6.82 12.12
CA TRP A 159 -7.75 5.97 11.04
C TRP A 159 -7.56 4.52 11.51
N LEU A 160 -6.91 4.30 12.66
CA LEU A 160 -6.75 2.96 13.24
C LEU A 160 -8.11 2.29 13.51
N GLN A 161 -9.08 3.04 14.03
CA GLN A 161 -10.44 2.53 14.26
C GLN A 161 -11.15 2.15 12.96
N HIS A 162 -11.08 3.03 11.95
CA HIS A 162 -11.62 2.77 10.61
C HIS A 162 -10.97 1.55 9.95
N TRP A 163 -9.66 1.40 10.09
CA TRP A 163 -8.91 0.29 9.52
C TRP A 163 -9.28 -1.06 10.14
N ASN A 164 -9.34 -1.12 11.47
CA ASN A 164 -9.77 -2.33 12.18
C ASN A 164 -11.17 -2.76 11.72
N SER A 165 -12.10 -1.80 11.55
CA SER A 165 -13.43 -2.08 11.02
C SER A 165 -13.41 -2.65 9.59
N LYS A 166 -12.54 -2.14 8.70
CA LYS A 166 -12.40 -2.65 7.32
C LYS A 166 -11.77 -4.03 7.27
N ARG A 167 -10.80 -4.31 8.14
CA ARG A 167 -10.15 -5.63 8.22
C ARG A 167 -11.17 -6.69 8.64
N ASP A 168 -11.94 -6.41 9.68
CA ASP A 168 -12.95 -7.35 10.19
C ASP A 168 -14.03 -7.65 9.12
N GLU A 169 -14.39 -6.66 8.30
CA GLU A 169 -15.30 -6.86 7.16
C GLU A 169 -14.69 -7.76 6.06
N GLN A 170 -13.40 -7.56 5.73
CA GLN A 170 -12.70 -8.39 4.74
C GLN A 170 -12.50 -9.83 5.20
N GLU A 171 -12.15 -10.05 6.46
CA GLU A 171 -12.02 -11.39 7.05
C GLU A 171 -13.37 -12.12 7.11
N SER A 172 -14.44 -11.41 7.47
CA SER A 172 -15.82 -11.95 7.44
C SER A 172 -16.25 -12.34 6.02
N ASN A 173 -15.89 -11.55 5.01
CA ASN A 173 -16.22 -11.86 3.62
C ASN A 173 -15.42 -13.04 3.05
N ALA A 174 -14.16 -13.21 3.46
CA ALA A 174 -13.32 -14.33 3.06
C ALA A 174 -13.73 -15.67 3.69
N LEU A 175 -14.34 -15.66 4.88
CA LEU A 175 -14.85 -16.87 5.55
C LEU A 175 -16.21 -17.34 5.02
N ASN A 176 -16.94 -16.48 4.31
CA ASN A 176 -18.28 -16.74 3.78
C ASN A 176 -18.31 -17.05 2.27
N SER A 177 -17.15 -17.13 1.62
CA SER A 177 -16.94 -17.42 0.19
C SER A 177 -16.21 -18.74 -0.03
#